data_AF-A0A4R5E615-F1
#
_entry.id   AF-A0A4R5E615-F1
#
_cell.length_a   1.000
_cell.length_b   1.000
_cell.length_c   1.000
_cell.angle_alpha   90.00
_cell.angle_beta   90.00
_cell.angle_gamma   90.00
#
_symmetry.space_group_name_H-M   'P 1'
#
loop_
_entity.id
_entity.type
_entity.pdbx_description
1 polymer ?
#
loop_
_entity_poly.entity_id
_entity_poly.type
_entity_poly.pdbx_seq_one_letter_code
_entity_poly.pdbx_strand_id
1 'polypeptide(L)' 'MSDFPMYAPSAEHELLRRTVRELADARIAPFAAEVDEESRFPQE' A
#
# COMPACT_ATOMS: atom_id res chain seq x y z
N MET A 1 -14.15 23.22 15.24
CA MET A 1 -13.59 21.87 15.43
C MET A 1 -12.20 21.90 14.81
N SER A 2 -11.15 21.49 15.52
CA SER A 2 -9.76 21.60 15.03
C SER A 2 -9.61 20.94 13.65
N ASP A 3 -9.04 21.66 12.68
CA ASP A 3 -8.75 21.17 11.31
C ASP A 3 -7.74 20.01 11.28
N PHE A 4 -7.14 19.66 12.43
CA PHE A 4 -6.17 18.58 12.55
C PHE A 4 -6.55 17.66 13.72
N PRO A 5 -7.01 16.43 13.44
CA PRO A 5 -7.17 15.39 14.45
C PRO A 5 -5.84 15.11 15.16
N MET A 6 -5.87 14.89 16.48
CA MET A 6 -4.66 14.71 17.32
C MET A 6 -3.72 13.59 16.85
N TYR A 7 -4.23 12.62 16.11
CA TYR A 7 -3.47 11.50 15.56
C TYR A 7 -3.51 11.46 14.02
N ALA A 8 -3.82 12.59 13.39
CA ALA A 8 -3.79 12.69 11.95
C ALA A 8 -2.35 12.53 11.44
N PRO A 9 -2.15 11.75 10.37
CA PRO A 9 -0.87 11.67 9.72
C PRO A 9 -0.49 13.02 9.11
N SER A 10 0.81 13.31 9.07
CA SER A 10 1.30 14.45 8.32
C SER A 10 1.04 14.27 6.82
N ALA A 11 1.10 15.36 6.06
CA ALA A 11 0.98 15.31 4.60
C ALA A 11 2.03 14.37 3.96
N GLU A 12 3.23 14.30 4.53
CA GLU A 12 4.28 13.36 4.11
C GLU A 12 3.88 11.90 4.34
N HIS A 13 3.30 11.57 5.49
CA HIS A 13 2.80 10.21 5.74
C HIS A 13 1.65 9.84 4.79
N GLU A 14 0.76 10.78 4.47
CA GLU A 14 -0.31 10.53 3.50
C GLU A 14 0.23 10.35 2.07
N LEU A 15 1.28 11.10 1.70
CA LEU A 15 1.97 10.88 0.43
C LEU A 15 2.58 9.48 0.39
N LEU A 16 3.32 9.08 1.43
CA LEU A 16 3.91 7.74 1.53
C LEU A 16 2.85 6.64 1.39
N ARG A 17 1.73 6.77 2.10
CA ARG A 17 0.63 5.78 2.01
C ARG A 17 0.08 5.66 0.61
N ARG A 18 -0.13 6.79 -0.07
CA ARG A 18 -0.64 6.80 -1.45
C ARG A 18 0.31 6.09 -2.39
N THR A 19 1.61 6.41 -2.32
CA THR A 19 2.65 5.77 -3.12
C THR A 19 2.68 4.25 -2.90
N VAL A 20 2.59 3.81 -1.64
CA VAL A 20 2.56 2.37 -1.31
C VAL A 20 1.30 1.69 -1.84
N ARG A 21 0.13 2.35 -1.77
CA ARG A 21 -1.12 1.82 -2.34
C ARG A 21 -1.05 1.68 -3.85
N GLU A 22 -0.57 2.71 -4.55
CA GLU A 22 -0.40 2.67 -6.00
C GLU A 22 0.55 1.55 -6.43
N LEU A 23 1.65 1.35 -5.71
CA LEU A 23 2.57 0.23 -5.94
C LEU A 23 1.88 -1.12 -5.73
N ALA A 24 1.14 -1.28 -4.63
CA ALA A 24 0.44 -2.51 -4.31
C ALA A 24 -0.61 -2.87 -5.38
N ASP A 25 -1.39 -1.88 -5.84
CA ASP A 25 -2.41 -2.09 -6.87
C ASP A 25 -1.78 -2.44 -8.23
N ALA A 26 -0.68 -1.77 -8.59
CA ALA A 26 -0.06 -1.95 -9.90
C ALA A 26 0.83 -3.20 -10.00
N ARG A 27 1.50 -3.60 -8.91
CA ARG A 27 2.55 -4.63 -8.93
C ARG A 27 2.24 -5.87 -8.09
N ILE A 28 1.47 -5.74 -7.01
CA ILE A 28 1.24 -6.85 -6.08
C ILE A 28 -0.10 -7.52 -6.37
N ALA A 29 -1.19 -6.73 -6.45
CA ALA A 29 -2.54 -7.24 -6.60
C ALA A 29 -2.74 -8.19 -7.80
N PRO A 30 -2.13 -7.97 -8.99
CA PRO A 30 -2.31 -8.88 -10.13
C PRO A 30 -1.76 -10.30 -9.91
N PHE A 31 -0.70 -10.45 -9.12
CA PHE A 31 0.02 -11.73 -8.96
C PHE A 31 -0.21 -12.38 -7.59
N ALA A 32 -0.81 -11.66 -6.64
CA ALA A 32 -0.96 -12.13 -5.25
C ALA A 32 -1.67 -13.49 -5.12
N ALA A 33 -2.69 -13.76 -5.94
CA ALA A 33 -3.41 -15.04 -5.91
C ALA A 33 -2.54 -16.21 -6.42
N GLU A 34 -1.82 -16.01 -7.53
CA GLU A 34 -0.94 -17.03 -8.10
C GLU A 34 0.22 -17.36 -7.16
N VAL A 35 0.85 -16.32 -6.58
CA VAL A 35 1.96 -16.49 -5.63
C VAL A 35 1.52 -17.29 -4.39
N ASP A 36 0.31 -17.03 -3.88
CA ASP A 36 -0.28 -17.76 -2.74
C ASP A 36 -0.53 -19.24 -3.10
N GLU A 37 -1.15 -19.49 -4.26
CA GLU A 37 -1.43 -20.84 -4.75
C GLU A 37 -0.15 -21.67 -4.93
N GLU A 38 0.92 -21.06 -5.46
CA GLU A 38 2.20 -21.72 -5.69
C GLU A 38 3.12 -21.75 -4.46
N SER A 39 2.74 -21.09 -3.35
CA SER A 39 3.54 -20.96 -2.13
C SER A 39 4.99 -20.51 -2.39
N ARG A 40 5.16 -19.54 -3.30
CA ARG A 40 6.48 -19.03 -3.73
C ARG A 40 6.76 -17.61 -3.26
N PHE A 41 8.02 -17.18 -3.42
CA PHE A 41 8.39 -15.78 -3.21
C PHE A 41 8.16 -14.97 -4.51
N PRO A 42 7.51 -13.78 -4.45
CA PRO A 42 7.29 -12.93 -5.62
C PRO A 42 8.60 -12.45 -6.25
N GLN A 43 8.67 -12.39 -7.58
CA GLN A 43 9.82 -11.87 -8.36
C GLN A 43 9.41 -10.78 -9.36
N GLU A 44 8.11 -10.58 -9.54
CA GLU A 44 7.46 -9.63 -10.45
C GLU A 44 7.43 -8.19 -9.91
#